data_AF-A0A4U9HTS0-F1
#
_entry.id   AF-A0A4U9HTS0-F1
#
_cell.length_a   1.000
_cell.length_b   1.000
_cell.length_c   1.000
_cell.angle_alpha   90.00
_cell.angle_beta   90.00
_cell.angle_gamma   90.00
#
_symmetry.space_group_name_H-M   'P 1'
#
loop_
_entity.id
_entity.type
_entity.pdbx_description
1 polymer ?
#
loop_
_entity_poly.entity_id
_entity_poly.type
_entity_poly.pdbx_seq_one_letter_code
_entity_poly.pdbx_strand_id
1 'polypeptide(L)'
;MSALSFGHLPALFVPAGPMSSGLPNKEKVRVRQLYAEGKADRQALLEAEAASYHGIGTCTFYGTANTNQMIMEVMGLHLPGASFVHPDTPLRDALNDAAARQVTRLTETAGNYLPIGRLVDEKVVVNGIVSLLATGGSTNLTMHMVAMARAAGIIINWDDFSELSEAVPLLCRIYPNGPADINQFQAAGGVQLVVRELLQHGLLHQDVHTVAGFGLERYTQEPWLDNGQLAWRDGAERSLDDSVIASIAQPFEHHGGTKVMSGNLGRAVMKNLRRPGG
;
A
#
# COMPACT_ATOMS: atom_id res chain seq x y z
N MET A 1 2.58 5.75 -14.11
CA MET A 1 2.17 6.15 -15.47
C MET A 1 3.35 6.57 -16.33
N SER A 2 4.13 7.60 -15.97
CA SER A 2 5.24 8.09 -16.82
C SER A 2 6.33 7.05 -17.14
N ALA A 3 6.67 6.15 -16.21
CA ALA A 3 7.66 5.11 -16.47
C ALA A 3 7.20 4.08 -17.51
N LEU A 4 5.91 3.73 -17.54
CA LEU A 4 5.35 2.77 -18.51
C LEU A 4 5.29 3.34 -19.93
N SER A 5 5.24 4.66 -20.09
CA SER A 5 5.45 5.31 -21.39
C SER A 5 6.84 5.00 -21.99
N PHE A 6 7.80 4.60 -21.15
CA PHE A 6 9.12 4.11 -21.54
C PHE A 6 9.28 2.62 -21.16
N GLY A 7 8.29 1.80 -21.49
CA GLY A 7 8.21 0.39 -21.08
C GLY A 7 9.41 -0.50 -21.44
N HIS A 8 10.30 -0.05 -22.32
CA HIS A 8 11.54 -0.74 -22.70
C HIS A 8 12.73 -0.40 -21.78
N LEU A 9 12.58 0.52 -20.83
CA LEU A 9 13.61 0.85 -19.86
C LEU A 9 13.36 0.13 -18.53
N PRO A 10 14.41 -0.35 -17.84
CA PRO A 10 14.30 -0.76 -16.45
C PRO A 10 13.90 0.44 -15.58
N ALA A 11 12.99 0.20 -14.64
CA ALA A 11 12.57 1.21 -13.67
C ALA A 11 12.27 0.55 -12.33
N LEU A 12 12.54 1.30 -11.27
CA LEU A 12 12.29 0.93 -9.87
C LEU A 12 11.83 2.20 -9.15
N PHE A 13 10.82 2.08 -8.29
CA PHE A 13 10.30 3.21 -7.54
C PHE A 13 10.83 3.21 -6.11
N VAL A 14 11.20 4.39 -5.62
CA VAL A 14 11.68 4.57 -4.24
C VAL A 14 10.59 5.32 -3.47
N PRO A 15 9.92 4.66 -2.50
CA PRO A 15 8.92 5.30 -1.68
C PRO A 15 9.57 6.32 -0.74
N ALA A 16 8.84 7.39 -0.42
CA ALA A 16 9.31 8.39 0.53
C ALA A 16 9.23 7.87 1.97
N GLY A 17 8.17 7.12 2.31
CA GLY A 17 7.82 6.74 3.67
C GLY A 17 6.87 7.73 4.36
N PRO A 18 6.20 7.31 5.44
CA PRO A 18 5.29 8.14 6.22
C PRO A 18 6.03 8.97 7.28
N MET A 19 5.39 10.04 7.74
CA MET A 19 5.74 10.67 9.03
C MET A 19 5.58 9.66 10.18
N SER A 20 6.28 9.89 11.29
CA SER A 20 5.99 9.19 12.55
C SER A 20 4.58 9.48 13.06
N SER A 21 4.08 8.64 13.96
CA SER A 21 2.78 8.88 14.60
C SER A 21 2.82 10.16 15.42
N GLY A 22 1.83 11.02 15.20
CA GLY A 22 1.64 12.26 15.95
C GLY A 22 0.30 12.25 16.67
N LEU A 23 -0.46 13.35 16.55
CA LEU A 23 -1.79 13.43 17.11
C LEU A 23 -2.67 12.25 16.61
N PRO A 24 -3.35 11.49 17.50
CA PRO A 24 -4.22 10.40 17.07
C PRO A 24 -5.33 10.87 16.14
N ASN A 25 -5.67 10.09 15.12
CA ASN A 25 -6.66 10.52 14.12
C ASN A 25 -8.06 10.75 14.72
N LYS A 26 -8.46 10.01 15.77
CA LYS A 26 -9.71 10.27 16.52
C LYS A 26 -9.74 11.66 17.13
N GLU A 27 -8.60 12.12 17.64
CA GLU A 27 -8.46 13.42 18.27
C GLU A 27 -8.54 14.54 17.22
N LYS A 28 -7.93 14.36 16.04
CA LYS A 28 -8.09 15.27 14.90
C LYS A 28 -9.55 15.45 14.51
N VAL A 29 -10.30 14.35 14.42
CA VAL A 29 -11.74 14.36 14.09
C VAL A 29 -12.53 15.06 15.20
N ARG A 30 -12.26 14.75 16.46
CA ARG A 30 -12.92 15.36 17.63
C ARG A 30 -12.75 16.88 17.63
N VAL A 31 -11.53 17.38 17.45
CA VAL A 31 -11.27 18.83 17.43
C VAL A 31 -11.98 19.51 16.25
N ARG A 32 -11.96 18.90 15.06
CA ARG A 32 -12.69 19.42 13.89
C ARG A 32 -14.21 19.47 14.11
N GLN A 33 -14.78 18.45 14.75
CA GLN A 33 -16.20 18.42 15.11
C GLN A 33 -16.54 19.52 16.12
N LEU A 34 -15.75 19.66 17.19
CA LEU A 34 -15.94 20.71 18.17
C LEU A 34 -15.84 22.11 17.56
N TYR A 35 -14.90 22.32 16.64
CA TYR A 35 -14.78 23.60 15.93
C TYR A 35 -16.03 23.88 15.07
N ALA A 36 -16.51 22.89 14.32
CA ALA A 36 -17.74 23.03 13.53
C ALA A 36 -19.00 23.27 14.39
N GLU A 37 -19.01 22.76 15.63
CA GLU A 37 -20.04 23.01 16.63
C GLU A 37 -19.89 24.36 17.37
N GLY A 38 -18.82 25.12 17.10
CA GLY A 38 -18.51 26.36 17.82
C GLY A 38 -18.00 26.16 19.25
N LYS A 39 -17.60 24.92 19.60
CA LYS A 39 -17.11 24.51 20.93
C LYS A 39 -15.58 24.47 21.05
N ALA A 40 -14.88 24.66 19.93
CA ALA A 40 -13.43 24.87 19.90
C ALA A 40 -13.14 26.14 19.10
N ASP A 41 -12.12 26.89 19.51
CA ASP A 41 -11.71 28.09 18.80
C ASP A 41 -10.73 27.77 17.65
N ARG A 42 -10.39 28.81 16.89
CA ARG A 42 -9.45 28.68 15.76
C ARG A 42 -8.05 28.28 16.22
N GLN A 43 -7.67 28.66 17.44
CA GLN A 43 -6.36 28.34 18.01
C GLN A 43 -6.23 26.83 18.28
N ALA A 44 -7.23 26.22 18.91
CA ALA A 44 -7.27 24.78 19.14
C ALA A 44 -7.26 23.99 17.82
N LEU A 45 -7.96 24.48 16.78
CA LEU A 45 -7.91 23.87 15.45
C LEU A 45 -6.51 23.93 14.83
N LEU A 46 -5.84 25.09 14.94
CA LEU A 46 -4.49 25.30 14.41
C LEU A 46 -3.46 24.42 15.14
N GLU A 47 -3.56 24.29 16.47
CA GLU A 47 -2.69 23.42 17.26
C GLU A 47 -2.86 21.95 16.86
N ALA A 48 -4.11 21.50 16.69
CA ALA A 48 -4.38 20.14 16.22
C ALA A 48 -3.86 19.90 14.80
N GLU A 49 -3.95 20.90 13.90
CA GLU A 49 -3.40 20.82 12.56
C GLU A 49 -1.86 20.75 12.57
N ALA A 50 -1.20 21.61 13.33
CA ALA A 50 0.25 21.60 13.48
C ALA A 50 0.77 20.27 14.07
N ALA A 51 0.08 19.73 15.08
CA ALA A 51 0.41 18.41 15.64
C ALA A 51 0.11 17.25 14.68
N SER A 52 -0.74 17.46 13.67
CA SER A 52 -1.06 16.45 12.65
C SER A 52 0.01 16.33 11.57
N TYR A 53 0.64 17.46 11.19
CA TYR A 53 1.67 17.55 10.16
C TYR A 53 2.99 18.03 10.78
N HIS A 54 3.57 17.17 11.61
CA HIS A 54 4.64 17.51 12.54
C HIS A 54 6.03 17.07 12.09
N GLY A 55 6.16 16.48 10.91
CA GLY A 55 7.42 15.91 10.42
C GLY A 55 7.47 15.72 8.92
N ILE A 56 8.59 15.19 8.45
CA ILE A 56 8.83 14.84 7.05
C ILE A 56 8.17 13.52 6.68
N GLY A 57 7.75 13.39 5.42
CA GLY A 57 7.15 12.19 4.87
C GLY A 57 5.68 12.34 4.50
N THR A 58 5.08 11.24 4.06
CA THR A 58 3.67 11.18 3.70
C THR A 58 2.76 11.20 4.93
N CYS A 59 1.46 11.43 4.72
CA CYS A 59 0.46 11.41 5.79
C CYS A 59 0.49 10.08 6.57
N THR A 60 0.10 10.08 7.85
CA THR A 60 0.05 8.84 8.64
C THR A 60 -1.20 7.99 8.39
N PHE A 61 -2.22 8.55 7.74
CA PHE A 61 -3.44 7.81 7.40
C PHE A 61 -3.32 7.06 6.08
N TYR A 62 -4.12 6.01 5.91
CA TYR A 62 -4.18 5.17 4.72
C TYR A 62 -4.99 5.82 3.60
N GLY A 63 -4.54 7.00 3.16
CA GLY A 63 -5.02 7.69 1.99
C GLY A 63 -4.27 7.29 0.73
N THR A 64 -4.52 8.01 -0.37
CA THR A 64 -3.98 7.75 -1.71
C THR A 64 -2.47 7.52 -1.74
N ALA A 65 -1.67 8.33 -1.03
CA ALA A 65 -0.22 8.19 -1.01
C ALA A 65 0.24 6.84 -0.42
N ASN A 66 -0.30 6.45 0.75
CA ASN A 66 0.06 5.19 1.40
C ASN A 66 -0.56 3.97 0.72
N THR A 67 -1.78 4.10 0.19
CA THR A 67 -2.34 3.05 -0.68
C THR A 67 -1.45 2.82 -1.90
N ASN A 68 -0.98 3.88 -2.56
CA ASN A 68 -0.09 3.75 -3.71
C ASN A 68 1.25 3.11 -3.32
N GLN A 69 1.85 3.51 -2.19
CA GLN A 69 3.09 2.88 -1.72
C GLN A 69 2.91 1.37 -1.52
N MET A 70 1.84 0.96 -0.83
CA MET A 70 1.53 -0.45 -0.58
C MET A 70 1.33 -1.24 -1.87
N ILE A 71 0.49 -0.74 -2.78
CA ILE A 71 0.21 -1.40 -4.06
C ILE A 71 1.50 -1.52 -4.87
N MET A 72 2.35 -0.49 -4.89
CA MET A 72 3.59 -0.54 -5.66
C MET A 72 4.60 -1.55 -5.13
N GLU A 73 4.62 -1.79 -3.82
CA GLU A 73 5.41 -2.88 -3.25
C GLU A 73 4.85 -4.25 -3.62
N VAL A 74 3.53 -4.46 -3.51
CA VAL A 74 2.91 -5.75 -3.87
C VAL A 74 2.94 -6.01 -5.40
N MET A 75 2.97 -4.97 -6.22
CA MET A 75 3.23 -5.07 -7.65
C MET A 75 4.71 -5.35 -8.00
N GLY A 76 5.58 -5.48 -6.99
CA GLY A 76 6.99 -5.79 -7.21
C GLY A 76 7.81 -4.63 -7.76
N LEU A 77 7.36 -3.39 -7.62
CA LEU A 77 8.01 -2.19 -8.16
C LEU A 77 8.85 -1.42 -7.12
N HIS A 78 8.72 -1.77 -5.84
CA HIS A 78 9.60 -1.37 -4.75
C HIS A 78 10.51 -2.54 -4.32
N LEU A 79 11.62 -2.25 -3.63
CA LEU A 79 12.32 -3.29 -2.87
C LEU A 79 11.41 -3.81 -1.73
N PRO A 80 11.53 -5.09 -1.34
CA PRO A 80 10.76 -5.67 -0.25
C PRO A 80 10.88 -4.86 1.05
N GLY A 81 9.73 -4.51 1.64
CA GLY A 81 9.58 -3.76 2.89
C GLY A 81 9.96 -2.28 2.83
N ALA A 82 10.14 -1.72 1.64
CA ALA A 82 10.56 -0.33 1.50
C ALA A 82 9.44 0.71 1.75
N SER A 83 8.16 0.36 1.59
CA SER A 83 7.06 1.34 1.52
C SER A 83 6.93 2.23 2.74
N PHE A 84 7.05 1.66 3.94
CA PHE A 84 6.74 2.37 5.17
C PHE A 84 7.95 2.61 6.08
N VAL A 85 9.16 2.47 5.55
CA VAL A 85 10.38 2.93 6.24
C VAL A 85 10.37 4.46 6.30
N HIS A 86 10.57 5.03 7.49
CA HIS A 86 10.56 6.48 7.68
C HIS A 86 11.66 7.20 6.87
N PRO A 87 11.37 8.42 6.37
CA PRO A 87 12.40 9.28 5.80
C PRO A 87 13.53 9.55 6.81
N ASP A 88 14.71 9.91 6.29
CA ASP A 88 15.91 10.30 7.07
C ASP A 88 16.35 9.28 8.14
N THR A 89 16.05 8.01 7.91
CA THR A 89 16.60 6.90 8.72
C THR A 89 17.77 6.25 7.99
N PRO A 90 18.78 5.71 8.73
CA PRO A 90 19.86 4.95 8.10
C PRO A 90 19.37 3.79 7.22
N LEU A 91 18.24 3.18 7.58
CA LEU A 91 17.61 2.12 6.78
C LEU A 91 17.04 2.65 5.46
N ARG A 92 16.42 3.85 5.45
CA ARG A 92 15.95 4.51 4.23
C ARG A 92 17.11 4.82 3.29
N ASP A 93 18.21 5.36 3.82
CA ASP A 93 19.40 5.66 3.01
C ASP A 93 19.96 4.39 2.37
N ALA A 94 20.10 3.31 3.16
CA ALA A 94 20.58 2.04 2.66
C ALA A 94 19.66 1.42 1.60
N LEU A 95 18.34 1.56 1.74
CA LEU A 95 17.35 1.13 0.74
C LEU A 95 17.42 1.96 -0.54
N ASN A 96 17.62 3.28 -0.44
CA ASN A 96 17.76 4.16 -1.59
C ASN A 96 19.02 3.80 -2.40
N ASP A 97 20.13 3.55 -1.70
CA ASP A 97 21.38 3.07 -2.27
C ASP A 97 21.20 1.71 -2.98
N ALA A 98 20.51 0.78 -2.32
CA ALA A 98 20.23 -0.55 -2.88
C ALA A 98 19.33 -0.45 -4.10
N ALA A 99 18.30 0.39 -4.08
CA ALA A 99 17.40 0.66 -5.19
C ALA A 99 18.15 1.21 -6.42
N ALA A 100 19.04 2.18 -6.20
CA ALA A 100 19.88 2.74 -7.26
C ALA A 100 20.83 1.71 -7.87
N ARG A 101 21.42 0.83 -7.05
CA ARG A 101 22.24 -0.29 -7.53
C ARG A 101 21.39 -1.36 -8.23
N GLN A 102 20.17 -1.58 -7.78
CA GLN A 102 19.31 -2.63 -8.31
C GLN A 102 18.84 -2.30 -9.72
N VAL A 103 18.42 -1.07 -9.98
CA VAL A 103 17.94 -0.70 -11.33
C VAL A 103 19.03 -0.84 -12.39
N THR A 104 20.31 -0.64 -12.05
CA THR A 104 21.43 -0.85 -13.00
C THR A 104 21.69 -2.32 -13.30
N ARG A 105 21.35 -3.23 -12.36
CA ARG A 105 21.43 -4.69 -12.56
C ARG A 105 20.35 -5.22 -13.50
N LEU A 106 19.27 -4.46 -13.71
CA LEU A 106 18.15 -4.86 -14.59
C LEU A 106 18.38 -4.44 -16.05
N THR A 107 19.58 -3.97 -16.41
CA THR A 107 19.94 -3.53 -17.76
C THR A 107 20.43 -4.68 -18.63
N GLU A 108 20.43 -4.48 -19.95
CA GLU A 108 20.96 -5.45 -20.92
C GLU A 108 22.44 -5.74 -20.68
N THR A 109 23.26 -4.71 -20.44
CA THR A 109 24.69 -4.85 -20.15
C THR A 109 24.97 -5.67 -18.89
N ALA A 110 24.06 -5.67 -17.92
CA ALA A 110 24.20 -6.44 -16.68
C ALA A 110 23.76 -7.92 -16.83
N GLY A 111 23.21 -8.32 -17.98
CA GLY A 111 22.81 -9.70 -18.27
C GLY A 111 21.47 -10.13 -17.67
N ASN A 112 20.79 -9.27 -16.90
CA ASN A 112 19.48 -9.54 -16.28
C ASN A 112 18.43 -8.54 -16.74
N TYR A 113 18.32 -8.33 -18.06
CA TYR A 113 17.45 -7.31 -18.64
C TYR A 113 15.97 -7.52 -18.26
N LEU A 114 15.44 -6.60 -17.45
CA LEU A 114 14.04 -6.57 -17.03
C LEU A 114 13.50 -5.14 -17.14
N PRO A 115 12.95 -4.77 -18.32
CA PRO A 115 12.32 -3.47 -18.48
C PRO A 115 10.94 -3.43 -17.82
N ILE A 116 10.47 -2.24 -17.42
CA ILE A 116 9.22 -2.10 -16.66
C ILE A 116 7.99 -2.65 -17.40
N GLY A 117 7.96 -2.56 -18.73
CA GLY A 117 6.88 -3.10 -19.56
C GLY A 117 6.86 -4.63 -19.65
N ARG A 118 7.93 -5.32 -19.22
CA ARG A 118 7.93 -6.79 -19.00
C ARG A 118 7.64 -7.16 -17.55
N LEU A 119 7.98 -6.27 -16.60
CA LEU A 119 7.70 -6.49 -15.19
C LEU A 119 6.20 -6.35 -14.91
N VAL A 120 5.56 -5.30 -15.44
CA VAL A 120 4.12 -5.04 -15.24
C VAL A 120 3.31 -5.82 -16.27
N ASP A 121 2.88 -7.02 -15.89
CA ASP A 121 1.94 -7.86 -16.63
C ASP A 121 0.54 -7.88 -15.97
N GLU A 122 -0.38 -8.67 -16.52
CA GLU A 122 -1.75 -8.80 -16.01
C GLU A 122 -1.78 -9.31 -14.56
N LYS A 123 -0.89 -10.27 -14.21
CA LYS A 123 -0.82 -10.83 -12.86
C LYS A 123 -0.35 -9.80 -11.84
N VAL A 124 0.63 -8.98 -12.22
CA VAL A 124 1.11 -7.86 -11.41
C VAL A 124 0.01 -6.83 -11.19
N VAL A 125 -0.78 -6.51 -12.22
CA VAL A 125 -1.94 -5.63 -12.09
C VAL A 125 -2.98 -6.22 -11.13
N VAL A 126 -3.31 -7.51 -11.26
CA VAL A 126 -4.23 -8.22 -10.36
C VAL A 126 -3.71 -8.20 -8.91
N ASN A 127 -2.43 -8.48 -8.68
CA ASN A 127 -1.82 -8.38 -7.35
C ASN A 127 -1.98 -6.98 -6.73
N GLY A 128 -1.84 -5.94 -7.55
CA GLY A 128 -2.11 -4.56 -7.14
C GLY A 128 -3.57 -4.32 -6.73
N ILE A 129 -4.54 -4.87 -7.46
CA ILE A 129 -5.96 -4.75 -7.14
C ILE A 129 -6.31 -5.54 -5.88
N VAL A 130 -5.82 -6.79 -5.76
CA VAL A 130 -6.03 -7.64 -4.58
C VAL A 130 -5.49 -6.96 -3.33
N SER A 131 -4.26 -6.41 -3.37
CA SER A 131 -3.70 -5.68 -2.23
C SER A 131 -4.50 -4.42 -1.88
N LEU A 132 -4.99 -3.66 -2.86
CA LEU A 132 -5.89 -2.53 -2.63
C LEU A 132 -7.14 -2.96 -1.88
N LEU A 133 -7.78 -4.05 -2.31
CA LEU A 133 -9.02 -4.55 -1.73
C LEU A 133 -8.81 -5.11 -0.32
N ALA A 134 -7.78 -5.95 -0.15
CA ALA A 134 -7.47 -6.58 1.13
C ALA A 134 -7.14 -5.58 2.24
N THR A 135 -6.65 -4.40 1.88
CA THR A 135 -6.20 -3.38 2.83
C THR A 135 -7.18 -2.24 2.99
N GLY A 136 -8.27 -2.23 2.20
CA GLY A 136 -9.21 -1.14 2.15
C GLY A 136 -8.55 0.15 1.66
N GLY A 137 -7.90 0.11 0.51
CA GLY A 137 -7.25 1.25 -0.12
C GLY A 137 -8.17 2.42 -0.48
N SER A 138 -7.56 3.54 -0.85
CA SER A 138 -8.26 4.72 -1.36
C SER A 138 -8.99 4.43 -2.68
N THR A 139 -10.23 4.90 -2.81
CA THR A 139 -11.01 4.77 -4.06
C THR A 139 -10.36 5.49 -5.24
N ASN A 140 -9.50 6.49 -5.00
CA ASN A 140 -8.75 7.15 -6.08
C ASN A 140 -7.85 6.18 -6.86
N LEU A 141 -7.36 5.12 -6.21
CA LEU A 141 -6.53 4.14 -6.90
C LEU A 141 -7.32 3.29 -7.90
N THR A 142 -8.65 3.23 -7.81
CA THR A 142 -9.47 2.59 -8.87
C THR A 142 -9.36 3.34 -10.20
N MET A 143 -9.08 4.65 -10.18
CA MET A 143 -8.80 5.42 -11.39
C MET A 143 -7.33 5.30 -11.80
N HIS A 144 -6.40 5.41 -10.85
CA HIS A 144 -4.97 5.35 -11.15
C HIS A 144 -4.54 3.97 -11.66
N MET A 145 -5.07 2.89 -11.12
CA MET A 145 -4.78 1.53 -11.57
C MET A 145 -5.29 1.29 -13.00
N VAL A 146 -6.49 1.76 -13.34
CA VAL A 146 -7.01 1.72 -14.73
C VAL A 146 -6.05 2.46 -15.68
N ALA A 147 -5.60 3.65 -15.29
CA ALA A 147 -4.67 4.43 -16.10
C ALA A 147 -3.27 3.78 -16.20
N MET A 148 -2.78 3.16 -15.12
CA MET A 148 -1.51 2.45 -15.09
C MET A 148 -1.54 1.18 -15.93
N ALA A 149 -2.57 0.35 -15.78
CA ALA A 149 -2.79 -0.83 -16.60
C ALA A 149 -2.87 -0.45 -18.07
N ARG A 150 -3.62 0.61 -18.41
CA ARG A 150 -3.74 1.10 -19.79
C ARG A 150 -2.39 1.53 -20.37
N ALA A 151 -1.53 2.17 -19.57
CA ALA A 151 -0.17 2.53 -19.98
C ALA A 151 0.75 1.31 -20.20
N ALA A 152 0.46 0.17 -19.56
CA ALA A 152 1.11 -1.12 -19.80
C ALA A 152 0.47 -1.93 -20.96
N GLY A 153 -0.58 -1.41 -21.62
CA GLY A 153 -1.31 -2.13 -22.66
C GLY A 153 -2.39 -3.09 -22.12
N ILE A 154 -2.62 -3.11 -20.81
CA ILE A 154 -3.58 -3.98 -20.12
C ILE A 154 -4.91 -3.25 -19.97
N ILE A 155 -6.02 -3.97 -20.13
CA ILE A 155 -7.36 -3.41 -19.99
C ILE A 155 -7.99 -3.94 -18.71
N ILE A 156 -8.27 -3.02 -17.79
CA ILE A 156 -9.14 -3.23 -16.64
C ILE A 156 -10.10 -2.04 -16.54
N ASN A 157 -11.22 -2.23 -15.87
CA ASN A 157 -12.19 -1.22 -15.54
C ASN A 157 -12.70 -1.43 -14.11
N TRP A 158 -13.67 -0.64 -13.65
CA TRP A 158 -14.16 -0.75 -12.28
C TRP A 158 -14.94 -2.03 -11.97
N ASP A 159 -15.51 -2.70 -12.96
CA ASP A 159 -16.21 -3.98 -12.77
C ASP A 159 -15.22 -5.05 -12.28
N ASP A 160 -14.00 -5.08 -12.82
CA ASP A 160 -12.94 -5.99 -12.35
C ASP A 160 -12.63 -5.80 -10.85
N PHE A 161 -12.59 -4.55 -10.37
CA PHE A 161 -12.40 -4.26 -8.94
C PHE A 161 -13.60 -4.74 -8.12
N SER A 162 -14.82 -4.54 -8.64
CA SER A 162 -16.04 -4.93 -7.95
C SER A 162 -16.19 -6.45 -7.88
N GLU A 163 -15.80 -7.18 -8.92
CA GLU A 163 -15.83 -8.64 -8.97
C GLU A 163 -14.76 -9.24 -8.06
N LEU A 164 -13.51 -8.74 -8.15
CA LEU A 164 -12.44 -9.15 -7.24
C LEU A 164 -12.78 -8.82 -5.78
N SER A 165 -13.50 -7.73 -5.52
CA SER A 165 -13.91 -7.36 -4.16
C SER A 165 -14.80 -8.41 -3.51
N GLU A 166 -15.54 -9.24 -4.26
CA GLU A 166 -16.37 -10.32 -3.70
C GLU A 166 -15.53 -11.54 -3.27
N ALA A 167 -14.32 -11.69 -3.83
CA ALA A 167 -13.41 -12.82 -3.53
C ALA A 167 -12.30 -12.45 -2.53
N VAL A 168 -11.92 -11.19 -2.46
CA VAL A 168 -10.81 -10.72 -1.62
C VAL A 168 -11.35 -10.21 -0.28
N PRO A 169 -11.01 -10.83 0.86
CA PRO A 169 -11.44 -10.36 2.17
C PRO A 169 -10.69 -9.11 2.62
N LEU A 170 -11.32 -8.28 3.47
CA LEU A 170 -10.66 -7.15 4.12
C LEU A 170 -9.86 -7.63 5.34
N LEU A 171 -8.55 -7.45 5.29
CA LEU A 171 -7.60 -7.87 6.33
C LEU A 171 -7.11 -6.72 7.20
N CYS A 172 -7.23 -5.45 6.77
CA CYS A 172 -6.62 -4.33 7.50
C CYS A 172 -7.64 -3.30 8.00
N ARG A 173 -7.41 -2.78 9.21
CA ARG A 173 -8.15 -1.67 9.82
C ARG A 173 -7.25 -0.46 10.08
N ILE A 174 -6.88 0.20 8.99
CA ILE A 174 -6.07 1.42 9.02
C ILE A 174 -6.98 2.63 8.80
N TYR A 175 -6.77 3.72 9.55
CA TYR A 175 -7.52 4.95 9.44
C TYR A 175 -7.47 5.48 8.00
N PRO A 176 -8.62 5.75 7.35
CA PRO A 176 -9.93 6.02 7.96
C PRO A 176 -10.84 4.81 8.24
N ASN A 177 -10.50 3.60 7.79
CA ASN A 177 -11.35 2.41 7.98
C ASN A 177 -11.22 1.79 9.38
N GLY A 178 -10.15 2.11 10.10
CA GLY A 178 -9.91 1.70 11.48
C GLY A 178 -9.26 2.81 12.32
N PRO A 179 -8.96 2.54 13.60
CA PRO A 179 -8.34 3.53 14.48
C PRO A 179 -6.84 3.67 14.26
N ALA A 180 -6.17 2.63 13.79
CA ALA A 180 -4.72 2.56 13.67
C ALA A 180 -4.19 3.41 12.51
N ASP A 181 -3.03 4.04 12.68
CA ASP A 181 -2.33 4.68 11.57
C ASP A 181 -1.37 3.73 10.85
N ILE A 182 -0.68 4.21 9.81
CA ILE A 182 0.21 3.37 9.00
C ILE A 182 1.42 2.84 9.77
N ASN A 183 1.86 3.54 10.81
CA ASN A 183 3.01 3.11 11.62
C ASN A 183 2.59 1.98 12.55
N GLN A 184 1.37 2.07 13.11
CA GLN A 184 0.78 0.97 13.87
C GLN A 184 0.51 -0.25 12.98
N PHE A 185 0.08 -0.04 11.73
CA PHE A 185 -0.01 -1.12 10.74
C PHE A 185 1.35 -1.78 10.49
N GLN A 186 2.41 -1.01 10.27
CA GLN A 186 3.75 -1.56 10.08
C GLN A 186 4.21 -2.34 11.31
N ALA A 187 3.96 -1.82 12.52
CA ALA A 187 4.29 -2.48 13.77
C ALA A 187 3.46 -3.77 14.02
N ALA A 188 2.25 -3.87 13.46
CA ALA A 188 1.40 -5.05 13.55
C ALA A 188 1.85 -6.22 12.66
N GLY A 189 2.84 -6.01 11.77
CA GLY A 189 3.35 -6.99 10.80
C GLY A 189 3.45 -6.45 9.38
N GLY A 190 2.83 -5.30 9.11
CA GLY A 190 3.03 -4.51 7.90
C GLY A 190 2.66 -5.21 6.59
N VAL A 191 3.27 -4.74 5.51
CA VAL A 191 3.05 -5.26 4.14
C VAL A 191 3.43 -6.74 4.06
N GLN A 192 4.50 -7.13 4.76
CA GLN A 192 5.06 -8.49 4.74
C GLN A 192 4.04 -9.53 5.18
N LEU A 193 3.34 -9.26 6.29
CA LEU A 193 2.31 -10.15 6.79
C LEU A 193 1.11 -10.24 5.83
N VAL A 194 0.68 -9.10 5.26
CA VAL A 194 -0.43 -9.08 4.30
C VAL A 194 -0.09 -9.90 3.04
N VAL A 195 1.13 -9.73 2.50
CA VAL A 195 1.60 -10.52 1.36
C VAL A 195 1.64 -12.01 1.71
N ARG A 196 2.14 -12.35 2.90
CA ARG A 196 2.20 -13.74 3.39
C ARG A 196 0.82 -14.38 3.44
N GLU A 197 -0.13 -13.74 4.09
CA GLU A 197 -1.52 -14.22 4.21
C GLU A 197 -2.14 -14.47 2.82
N LEU A 198 -2.06 -13.46 1.94
CA LEU A 198 -2.67 -13.53 0.61
C LEU A 198 -2.00 -14.58 -0.29
N LEU A 199 -0.67 -14.76 -0.22
CA LEU A 199 0.05 -15.81 -0.96
C LEU A 199 -0.33 -17.21 -0.47
N GLN A 200 -0.37 -17.43 0.84
CA GLN A 200 -0.71 -18.73 1.43
C GLN A 200 -2.10 -19.22 1.04
N HIS A 201 -3.03 -18.29 0.77
CA HIS A 201 -4.40 -18.60 0.36
C HIS A 201 -4.61 -18.47 -1.16
N GLY A 202 -3.53 -18.31 -1.94
CA GLY A 202 -3.60 -18.28 -3.40
C GLY A 202 -4.31 -17.05 -4.00
N LEU A 203 -4.41 -15.95 -3.24
CA LEU A 203 -5.04 -14.70 -3.68
C LEU A 203 -4.06 -13.79 -4.43
N LEU A 204 -2.76 -13.97 -4.24
CA LEU A 204 -1.72 -13.30 -5.02
C LEU A 204 -1.03 -14.28 -5.96
N HIS A 205 -0.72 -13.80 -7.16
CA HIS A 205 0.15 -14.48 -8.09
C HIS A 205 1.59 -14.44 -7.59
N GLN A 206 2.13 -15.60 -7.23
CA GLN A 206 3.53 -15.78 -6.86
C GLN A 206 4.45 -15.69 -8.07
N ASP A 207 4.00 -16.14 -9.24
CA ASP A 207 4.77 -16.34 -10.45
C ASP A 207 4.87 -15.08 -11.32
N VAL A 208 5.42 -14.02 -10.72
CA VAL A 208 5.58 -12.69 -11.32
C VAL A 208 7.04 -12.22 -11.26
N HIS A 209 7.42 -11.35 -12.20
CA HIS A 209 8.66 -10.61 -12.11
C HIS A 209 8.52 -9.45 -11.13
N THR A 210 9.56 -9.22 -10.33
CA THR A 210 9.67 -8.06 -9.44
C THR A 210 11.05 -7.44 -9.60
N VAL A 211 11.24 -6.23 -9.09
CA VAL A 211 12.55 -5.60 -9.04
C VAL A 211 13.55 -6.37 -8.17
N ALA A 212 13.08 -7.24 -7.27
CA ALA A 212 13.89 -8.11 -6.42
C ALA A 212 14.11 -9.53 -7.00
N GLY A 213 13.68 -9.77 -8.24
CA GLY A 213 13.77 -11.06 -8.92
C GLY A 213 12.40 -11.69 -9.18
N PHE A 214 12.40 -12.91 -9.71
CA PHE A 214 11.17 -13.67 -9.94
C PHE A 214 10.62 -14.21 -8.61
N GLY A 215 9.32 -14.07 -8.39
CA GLY A 215 8.65 -14.52 -7.16
C GLY A 215 8.25 -13.36 -6.23
N LEU A 216 7.03 -13.43 -5.70
CA LEU A 216 6.53 -12.45 -4.73
C LEU A 216 6.84 -12.82 -3.26
N GLU A 217 7.24 -14.05 -2.98
CA GLU A 217 7.62 -14.54 -1.64
C GLU A 217 8.71 -13.69 -0.98
N ARG A 218 9.61 -13.07 -1.75
CA ARG A 218 10.60 -12.12 -1.20
C ARG A 218 9.95 -10.94 -0.48
N TYR A 219 8.71 -10.61 -0.79
CA TYR A 219 7.95 -9.53 -0.17
C TYR A 219 7.31 -9.93 1.16
N THR A 220 7.47 -11.18 1.61
CA THR A 220 7.23 -11.57 3.01
C THR A 220 8.42 -11.26 3.92
N GLN A 221 9.53 -10.74 3.36
CA GLN A 221 10.73 -10.36 4.10
C GLN A 221 10.77 -8.85 4.35
N GLU A 222 11.32 -8.46 5.50
CA GLU A 222 11.53 -7.07 5.86
C GLU A 222 13.01 -6.69 5.86
N PRO A 223 13.35 -5.45 5.43
CA PRO A 223 14.70 -4.95 5.44
C PRO A 223 15.10 -4.53 6.84
N TRP A 224 16.37 -4.75 7.19
CA TRP A 224 16.95 -4.30 8.44
C TRP A 224 18.44 -3.98 8.25
N LEU A 225 19.06 -3.34 9.25
CA LEU A 225 20.49 -3.10 9.26
C LEU A 225 21.20 -4.13 10.13
N ASP A 226 21.90 -5.07 9.49
CA ASP A 226 22.81 -6.00 10.15
C ASP A 226 24.18 -5.34 10.24
N ASN A 227 24.56 -4.90 11.45
CA ASN A 227 25.82 -4.20 11.69
C ASN A 227 26.05 -3.00 10.73
N GLY A 228 24.97 -2.27 10.43
CA GLY A 228 24.98 -1.11 9.53
C GLY A 228 24.89 -1.45 8.03
N GLN A 229 24.81 -2.73 7.65
CA GLN A 229 24.60 -3.15 6.27
C GLN A 229 23.16 -3.58 6.03
N LEU A 230 22.61 -3.22 4.88
CA LEU A 230 21.26 -3.63 4.50
C LEU A 230 21.20 -5.15 4.30
N ALA A 231 20.31 -5.79 5.04
CA ALA A 231 19.96 -7.19 4.90
C ALA A 231 18.43 -7.35 4.94
N TRP A 232 17.96 -8.54 4.58
CA TRP A 232 16.54 -8.93 4.68
C TRP A 232 16.42 -10.10 5.63
N ARG A 233 15.34 -10.10 6.42
CA ARG A 233 14.95 -11.20 7.30
C ARG A 233 13.48 -11.50 7.10
N ASP A 234 13.05 -12.67 7.53
CA ASP A 234 11.63 -13.00 7.44
C ASP A 234 10.79 -12.04 8.28
N GLY A 235 9.75 -11.49 7.67
CA GLY A 235 8.75 -10.67 8.36
C GLY A 235 7.81 -11.54 9.18
N ALA A 236 6.91 -10.88 9.91
CA ALA A 236 5.98 -11.54 10.83
C ALA A 236 5.20 -12.71 10.18
N GLU A 237 5.09 -13.83 10.89
CA GLU A 237 4.31 -14.99 10.47
C GLU A 237 2.83 -14.89 10.89
N ARG A 238 2.55 -14.05 11.88
CA ARG A 238 1.21 -13.78 12.41
C ARG A 238 1.12 -12.32 12.83
N SER A 239 -0.09 -11.81 12.94
CA SER A 239 -0.31 -10.44 13.42
C SER A 239 0.25 -10.23 14.82
N LEU A 240 0.88 -9.07 15.01
CA LEU A 240 1.30 -8.58 16.32
C LEU A 240 0.19 -7.71 16.96
N ASP A 241 -0.85 -7.38 16.19
CA ASP A 241 -2.08 -6.73 16.66
C ASP A 241 -3.27 -7.13 15.76
N ASP A 242 -4.02 -8.14 16.19
CA ASP A 242 -5.19 -8.68 15.47
C ASP A 242 -6.32 -7.64 15.29
N SER A 243 -6.28 -6.51 16.01
CA SER A 243 -7.23 -5.41 15.80
C SER A 243 -6.87 -4.53 14.60
N VAL A 244 -5.65 -4.67 14.07
CA VAL A 244 -5.11 -3.89 12.94
C VAL A 244 -4.94 -4.73 11.68
N ILE A 245 -4.34 -5.93 11.79
CA ILE A 245 -4.20 -6.89 10.70
C ILE A 245 -4.84 -8.21 11.13
N ALA A 246 -5.88 -8.63 10.42
CA ALA A 246 -6.56 -9.89 10.60
C ALA A 246 -5.96 -10.98 9.70
N SER A 247 -6.17 -12.25 10.06
CA SER A 247 -5.88 -13.39 9.17
C SER A 247 -6.99 -13.59 8.14
N ILE A 248 -6.70 -14.29 7.04
CA ILE A 248 -7.72 -14.66 6.05
C ILE A 248 -8.78 -15.60 6.63
N ALA A 249 -8.44 -16.40 7.64
CA ALA A 249 -9.39 -17.29 8.32
C ALA A 249 -10.44 -16.52 9.15
N GLN A 250 -10.07 -15.35 9.69
CA GLN A 250 -10.95 -14.49 10.47
C GLN A 250 -10.83 -13.03 10.01
N PRO A 251 -11.24 -12.70 8.77
CA PRO A 251 -11.05 -11.37 8.23
C PRO A 251 -12.03 -10.38 8.87
N PHE A 252 -11.77 -9.08 8.72
CA PHE A 252 -12.70 -8.06 9.21
C PHE A 252 -14.00 -8.01 8.42
N GLU A 253 -13.91 -8.28 7.12
CA GLU A 253 -15.04 -8.47 6.21
C GLU A 253 -14.65 -9.55 5.19
N HIS A 254 -15.62 -10.35 4.75
CA HIS A 254 -15.38 -11.39 3.73
C HIS A 254 -15.27 -10.81 2.30
N HIS A 255 -15.35 -9.49 2.15
CA HIS A 255 -15.23 -8.77 0.89
C HIS A 255 -14.36 -7.51 1.05
N GLY A 256 -13.73 -7.04 -0.03
CA GLY A 256 -12.86 -5.86 -0.03
C GLY A 256 -13.61 -4.52 0.05
N GLY A 257 -14.95 -4.57 0.01
CA GLY A 257 -15.85 -3.44 0.16
C GLY A 257 -15.90 -2.48 -1.03
N THR A 258 -15.24 -2.75 -2.15
CA THR A 258 -15.35 -1.90 -3.34
C THR A 258 -16.51 -2.39 -4.21
N LYS A 259 -17.49 -1.52 -4.48
CA LYS A 259 -18.64 -1.86 -5.33
C LYS A 259 -18.83 -0.85 -6.45
N VAL A 260 -19.13 -1.35 -7.65
CA VAL A 260 -19.63 -0.52 -8.75
C VAL A 260 -21.14 -0.43 -8.67
N MET A 261 -21.65 0.80 -8.71
CA MET A 261 -23.07 1.10 -8.85
C MET A 261 -23.33 1.64 -10.26
N SER A 262 -24.46 1.25 -10.84
CA SER A 262 -24.90 1.75 -12.15
C SER A 262 -26.39 2.03 -12.12
N GLY A 263 -26.81 3.13 -12.73
CA GLY A 263 -28.21 3.53 -12.85
C GLY A 263 -28.40 4.71 -13.79
N ASN A 264 -29.58 5.32 -13.74
CA ASN A 264 -29.95 6.48 -14.58
C ASN A 264 -29.08 7.73 -14.35
N LEU A 265 -28.36 7.82 -13.23
CA LEU A 265 -27.41 8.92 -12.93
C LEU A 265 -25.97 8.62 -13.40
N GLY A 266 -25.70 7.44 -13.95
CA GLY A 266 -24.39 7.02 -14.43
C GLY A 266 -23.77 5.88 -13.61
N ARG A 267 -22.44 5.78 -13.68
CA ARG A 267 -21.65 4.78 -12.96
C ARG A 267 -20.84 5.44 -11.86
N ALA A 268 -20.77 4.78 -10.70
CA ALA A 268 -20.01 5.26 -9.55
C ALA A 268 -19.33 4.11 -8.82
N VAL A 269 -18.22 4.42 -8.14
CA VAL A 269 -17.53 3.50 -7.23
C VAL A 269 -17.86 3.88 -5.79
N MET A 270 -18.25 2.89 -5.01
CA MET A 270 -18.57 2.99 -3.59
C MET A 270 -17.59 2.15 -2.78
N LYS A 271 -17.27 2.64 -1.58
CA LYS A 271 -16.54 1.88 -0.57
C LYS A 271 -17.46 1.55 0.59
N ASN A 272 -17.85 0.28 0.68
CA ASN A 272 -18.72 -0.30 1.68
C ASN A 272 -17.91 -1.08 2.73
N LEU A 273 -17.15 -0.37 3.55
CA LEU A 273 -16.50 -0.98 4.71
C LEU A 273 -17.30 -0.60 5.95
N ARG A 274 -17.84 -1.58 6.68
CA ARG A 274 -18.58 -1.27 7.90
C ARG A 274 -17.65 -0.58 8.89
N ARG A 275 -18.13 0.51 9.48
CA ARG A 275 -17.51 1.05 10.68
C ARG A 275 -17.68 0.04 11.82
N PRO A 276 -16.66 -0.19 12.65
CA PRO A 276 -16.86 -0.94 13.89
C PRO A 276 -17.96 -0.23 14.72
N GLY A 277 -19.07 -0.93 14.99
CA GLY A 277 -20.19 -0.43 15.80
C GLY A 277 -21.37 0.18 15.04
N GLY A 278 -21.57 -0.15 13.76
CA GLY A 278 -22.76 0.17 12.96
C GLY A 278 -23.41 -1.06 12.35
#